data_AF-A0AAU3GHN3-F1
#
_entry.id   AF-A0AAU3GHN3-F1
#
_cell.length_a   1.000
_cell.length_b   1.000
_cell.length_c   1.000
_cell.angle_alpha   90.00
_cell.angle_beta   90.00
_cell.angle_gamma   90.00
#
_symmetry.space_group_name_H-M   'P 1'
#
loop_
_entity.id
_entity.type
_entity.pdbx_description
1 polymer ?
#
loop_
_entity_poly.entity_id
_entity_poly.type
_entity_poly.pdbx_seq_one_letter_code
_entity_poly.pdbx_strand_id
1 'polypeptide(L)'
;MRVLVVAGPGLVADPGLLKDLAAEEAAALGVQGRFTLAADVPALRAELDGTRDDCAVVALPGPDPAARRLIATPADFSPRTVWLDLARVGPLPAAGGAAHLQGRGAFGLTWAVRHAVHRLRRPARRIPYGGHADQWGELRLPSPADGTPPPVAVLVHGGYWRSIWEADLMDALAIDLADRGHASWNLEYRRPDLHGWDATTADVAAGIAALAALDVPLDLGGIAVVGHSAGGQLALRAAADTRQAGEGPARVSLAVSLAGVLDLVEGDRRQVGAGAVARALGGAAAEIPKVYAASSPMERLPLGMPQLVVQGASDDPDLLDSSRRYARAAGQEASYLELPGDHFDVIDPATPIWQATAREMAAILGARR
;
A
#
# COMPACT_ATOMS: atom_id res chain seq x y z
N MET A 1 -17.33 17.07 3.08
CA MET A 1 -16.44 16.51 2.05
C MET A 1 -17.26 15.71 1.05
N ARG A 2 -16.91 15.78 -0.23
CA ARG A 2 -17.64 15.15 -1.33
C ARG A 2 -16.67 14.35 -2.20
N VAL A 3 -17.19 13.38 -2.96
CA VAL A 3 -16.45 12.70 -4.03
C VAL A 3 -17.25 12.74 -5.32
N LEU A 4 -16.61 13.21 -6.40
CA LEU A 4 -17.12 13.15 -7.76
C LEU A 4 -16.42 12.00 -8.48
N VAL A 5 -17.19 11.08 -9.05
CA VAL A 5 -16.73 10.09 -10.02
C VAL A 5 -17.28 10.47 -11.38
N VAL A 6 -16.40 10.71 -12.34
CA VAL A 6 -16.78 11.02 -13.73
C VAL A 6 -16.21 9.98 -14.68
N ALA A 7 -17.09 9.33 -15.43
CA ALA A 7 -16.69 8.47 -16.54
C ALA A 7 -16.68 9.28 -17.85
N GLY A 8 -15.52 9.30 -18.50
CA GLY A 8 -15.26 9.96 -19.76
C GLY A 8 -15.87 9.24 -20.97
N PRO A 9 -15.90 9.91 -22.13
CA PRO A 9 -16.54 9.40 -23.34
C PRO A 9 -15.87 8.11 -23.84
N GLY A 10 -16.70 7.16 -24.28
CA GLY A 10 -16.25 5.89 -24.87
C GLY A 10 -15.68 4.87 -23.87
N LEU A 11 -15.76 5.12 -22.56
CA LEU A 11 -15.37 4.15 -21.54
C LEU A 11 -16.17 2.84 -21.72
N VAL A 12 -15.46 1.71 -21.82
CA VAL A 12 -16.07 0.38 -21.93
C VAL A 12 -16.21 -0.22 -20.54
N ALA A 13 -17.33 0.05 -19.88
CA ALA A 13 -17.73 -0.52 -18.60
C ALA A 13 -19.25 -0.39 -18.42
N ASP A 14 -19.84 -1.19 -17.53
CA ASP A 14 -21.23 -1.01 -17.12
C ASP A 14 -21.35 0.24 -16.21
N PRO A 15 -22.09 1.29 -16.63
CA PRO A 15 -22.21 2.51 -15.83
C PRO A 15 -22.96 2.32 -14.50
N GLY A 16 -23.91 1.38 -14.45
CA GLY A 16 -24.67 1.06 -13.25
C GLY A 16 -23.76 0.46 -12.19
N LEU A 17 -22.94 -0.51 -12.57
CA LEU A 17 -21.95 -1.10 -11.67
C LEU A 17 -20.95 -0.06 -11.14
N LEU A 18 -20.41 0.81 -12.00
CA LEU A 18 -19.48 1.85 -11.56
C LEU A 18 -20.15 2.85 -10.60
N LYS A 19 -21.41 3.20 -10.86
CA LYS A 19 -22.20 4.06 -9.98
C LYS A 19 -22.42 3.40 -8.61
N ASP A 20 -22.76 2.13 -8.58
CA ASP A 20 -23.03 1.38 -7.35
C ASP A 20 -21.76 1.25 -6.51
N LEU A 21 -20.62 0.88 -7.12
CA LEU A 21 -19.31 0.84 -6.46
C LEU A 21 -18.92 2.21 -5.89
N ALA A 22 -19.09 3.29 -6.66
CA ALA A 22 -18.80 4.64 -6.19
C ALA A 22 -19.69 5.06 -5.00
N ALA A 23 -20.96 4.67 -5.02
CA ALA A 23 -21.91 4.99 -3.97
C ALA A 23 -21.63 4.19 -2.69
N GLU A 24 -21.33 2.90 -2.80
CA GLU A 24 -20.96 2.02 -1.69
C GLU A 24 -19.73 2.55 -0.97
N GLU A 25 -18.67 2.89 -1.72
CA GLU A 25 -17.42 3.39 -1.16
C GLU A 25 -17.55 4.78 -0.56
N ALA A 26 -18.34 5.66 -1.20
CA ALA A 26 -18.65 6.96 -0.62
C ALA A 26 -19.39 6.82 0.73
N ALA A 27 -20.35 5.89 0.80
CA ALA A 27 -21.09 5.59 2.02
C ALA A 27 -20.18 5.02 3.13
N ALA A 28 -19.32 4.05 2.79
CA ALA A 28 -18.34 3.45 3.70
C ALA A 28 -17.38 4.52 4.28
N LEU A 29 -16.97 5.49 3.47
CA LEU A 29 -16.08 6.58 3.88
C LEU A 29 -16.82 7.75 4.58
N GLY A 30 -18.15 7.68 4.69
CA GLY A 30 -18.98 8.74 5.28
C GLY A 30 -18.95 10.05 4.50
N VAL A 31 -18.84 10.00 3.17
CA VAL A 31 -18.83 11.18 2.28
C VAL A 31 -20.00 11.16 1.31
N GLN A 32 -20.37 12.34 0.80
CA GLN A 32 -21.38 12.44 -0.27
C GLN A 32 -20.76 12.07 -1.61
N GLY A 33 -21.28 11.03 -2.26
CA GLY A 33 -20.86 10.60 -3.61
C GLY A 33 -21.76 11.13 -4.72
N ARG A 34 -21.15 11.54 -5.84
CA ARG A 34 -21.84 11.83 -7.10
C ARG A 34 -21.14 11.08 -8.23
N PHE A 35 -21.92 10.38 -9.05
CA PHE A 35 -21.45 9.74 -10.28
C PHE A 35 -22.04 10.46 -11.50
N THR A 36 -21.24 10.70 -12.53
CA THR A 36 -21.67 11.35 -13.78
C THR A 36 -21.02 10.70 -15.00
N LEU A 37 -21.73 10.73 -16.12
CA LEU A 37 -21.25 10.28 -17.43
C LEU A 37 -21.03 11.51 -18.30
N ALA A 38 -19.79 11.75 -18.71
CA ALA A 38 -19.48 12.80 -19.67
C ALA A 38 -19.74 12.30 -21.10
N ALA A 39 -20.66 12.96 -21.80
CA ALA A 39 -21.00 12.62 -23.19
C ALA A 39 -19.84 12.88 -24.17
N ASP A 40 -19.00 13.86 -23.88
CA ASP A 40 -17.85 14.27 -24.67
C ASP A 40 -16.75 14.90 -23.78
N VAL A 41 -15.63 15.28 -24.39
CA VAL A 41 -14.48 15.86 -23.67
C VAL A 41 -14.79 17.24 -23.07
N PRO A 42 -15.51 18.17 -23.74
CA PRO A 42 -15.97 19.40 -23.12
C PRO A 42 -16.81 19.17 -21.86
N ALA A 43 -17.75 18.20 -21.86
CA ALA A 43 -18.55 17.85 -20.70
C ALA A 43 -17.68 17.28 -19.55
N LEU A 44 -16.72 16.40 -19.88
CA LEU A 44 -15.76 15.88 -18.90
C LEU A 44 -15.00 17.03 -18.24
N ARG A 45 -14.44 17.94 -19.05
CA ARG A 45 -13.69 19.09 -18.54
C ARG A 45 -14.56 20.01 -17.70
N ALA A 46 -15.81 20.27 -18.10
CA ALA A 46 -16.72 21.11 -17.33
C ALA A 46 -17.05 20.52 -15.95
N GLU A 47 -17.24 19.21 -15.85
CA GLU A 47 -17.43 18.53 -14.56
C GLU A 47 -16.18 18.66 -13.68
N LEU A 48 -14.97 18.49 -14.24
CA LEU A 48 -13.71 18.62 -13.51
C LEU A 48 -13.45 20.07 -13.04
N ASP A 49 -13.57 21.05 -13.94
CA ASP A 49 -13.37 22.48 -13.66
C ASP A 49 -14.42 23.02 -12.67
N GLY A 50 -15.59 22.38 -12.56
CA GLY A 50 -16.65 22.74 -11.61
C GLY A 50 -16.41 22.26 -10.16
N THR A 51 -15.37 21.46 -9.92
CA THR A 51 -15.05 20.93 -8.59
C THR A 51 -14.39 21.98 -7.70
N ARG A 52 -14.59 21.86 -6.38
CA ARG A 52 -13.98 22.73 -5.36
C ARG A 52 -12.98 21.95 -4.53
N ASP A 53 -12.20 22.65 -3.71
CA ASP A 53 -11.15 22.06 -2.86
C ASP A 53 -11.65 21.04 -1.82
N ASP A 54 -12.95 21.02 -1.50
CA ASP A 54 -13.55 20.02 -0.59
C ASP A 54 -14.08 18.76 -1.31
N CYS A 55 -13.86 18.66 -2.62
CA CYS A 55 -14.34 17.59 -3.48
C CYS A 55 -13.18 16.72 -3.98
N ALA A 56 -13.08 15.49 -3.49
CA ALA A 56 -12.24 14.48 -4.10
C ALA A 56 -12.77 14.14 -5.50
N VAL A 57 -11.87 13.84 -6.44
CA VAL A 57 -12.26 13.55 -7.83
C VAL A 57 -11.64 12.24 -8.28
N VAL A 58 -12.47 11.36 -8.85
CA VAL A 58 -12.02 10.19 -9.61
C VAL A 58 -12.48 10.36 -11.04
N ALA A 59 -11.53 10.37 -11.97
CA ALA A 59 -11.82 10.55 -13.39
C ALA A 59 -11.39 9.31 -14.17
N LEU A 60 -12.34 8.67 -14.86
CA LEU A 60 -12.06 7.56 -15.76
C LEU A 60 -12.00 8.14 -17.19
N PRO A 61 -10.82 8.29 -17.80
CA PRO A 61 -10.67 9.12 -19.00
C PRO A 61 -11.32 8.51 -20.27
N GLY A 62 -11.54 7.20 -20.29
CA GLY A 62 -11.96 6.48 -21.50
C GLY A 62 -10.84 6.43 -22.57
N PRO A 63 -11.16 5.92 -23.78
CA PRO A 63 -10.20 5.79 -24.87
C PRO A 63 -9.97 7.09 -25.66
N ASP A 64 -10.78 8.13 -25.47
CA ASP A 64 -10.70 9.37 -26.25
C ASP A 64 -9.33 10.09 -26.08
N PRO A 65 -8.55 10.32 -27.15
CA PRO A 65 -7.23 10.93 -27.04
C PRO A 65 -7.22 12.34 -26.43
N ALA A 66 -8.28 13.12 -26.63
CA ALA A 66 -8.40 14.45 -26.04
C ALA A 66 -8.72 14.39 -24.55
N ALA A 67 -9.55 13.45 -24.11
CA ALA A 67 -9.74 13.18 -22.68
C ALA A 67 -8.44 12.73 -22.02
N ARG A 68 -7.69 11.81 -22.65
CA ARG A 68 -6.41 11.31 -22.11
C ARG A 68 -5.35 12.40 -21.96
N ARG A 69 -5.34 13.43 -22.82
CA ARG A 69 -4.42 14.58 -22.67
C ARG A 69 -4.66 15.36 -21.37
N LEU A 70 -5.85 15.30 -20.78
CA LEU A 70 -6.14 15.96 -19.50
C LEU A 70 -5.34 15.37 -18.34
N ILE A 71 -4.97 14.08 -18.40
CA ILE A 71 -4.16 13.41 -17.37
C ILE A 71 -2.81 14.11 -17.18
N ALA A 72 -2.16 14.47 -18.30
CA ALA A 72 -0.84 15.08 -18.34
C ALA A 72 -0.88 16.62 -18.41
N THR A 73 -2.06 17.24 -18.32
CA THR A 73 -2.21 18.70 -18.37
C THR A 73 -2.50 19.24 -16.96
N PRO A 74 -1.59 20.03 -16.36
CA PRO A 74 -1.86 20.67 -15.07
C PRO A 74 -3.12 21.56 -15.14
N ALA A 75 -3.99 21.42 -14.16
CA ALA A 75 -5.19 22.23 -14.00
C ALA A 75 -5.50 22.40 -12.50
N ASP A 76 -6.44 23.30 -12.17
CA ASP A 76 -6.85 23.55 -10.79
C ASP A 76 -7.38 22.28 -10.09
N PHE A 77 -8.08 21.41 -10.83
CA PHE A 77 -8.58 20.14 -10.31
C PHE A 77 -7.49 19.07 -10.09
N SER A 78 -6.30 19.24 -10.65
CA SER A 78 -5.27 18.19 -10.65
C SER A 78 -4.90 17.70 -9.24
N PRO A 79 -4.63 18.55 -8.23
CA PRO A 79 -4.19 18.08 -6.91
C PRO A 79 -5.19 17.17 -6.20
N ARG A 80 -6.48 17.30 -6.50
CA ARG A 80 -7.60 16.55 -5.91
C ARG A 80 -8.09 15.40 -6.79
N THR A 81 -7.43 15.15 -7.93
CA THR A 81 -7.86 14.15 -8.91
C THR A 81 -7.02 12.88 -8.85
N VAL A 82 -7.71 11.75 -8.87
CA VAL A 82 -7.17 10.42 -9.17
C VAL A 82 -7.72 9.99 -10.52
N TRP A 83 -6.84 9.86 -11.50
CA TRP A 83 -7.18 9.26 -12.77
C TRP A 83 -7.19 7.75 -12.63
N LEU A 84 -8.20 7.08 -13.19
CA LEU A 84 -8.30 5.63 -13.18
C LEU A 84 -8.47 5.08 -14.60
N ASP A 85 -7.47 4.35 -15.07
CA ASP A 85 -7.60 3.49 -16.24
C ASP A 85 -7.96 2.07 -15.80
N LEU A 86 -9.11 1.56 -16.24
CA LEU A 86 -9.51 0.18 -15.93
C LEU A 86 -8.53 -0.85 -16.51
N ALA A 87 -7.94 -0.53 -17.67
CA ALA A 87 -6.96 -1.35 -18.37
C ALA A 87 -5.53 -1.01 -17.94
N ARG A 88 -4.61 -1.95 -18.18
CA ARG A 88 -3.18 -1.69 -18.00
C ARG A 88 -2.67 -0.83 -19.16
N VAL A 89 -2.33 0.43 -18.88
CA VAL A 89 -1.87 1.40 -19.90
C VAL A 89 -0.42 1.85 -19.72
N GLY A 90 0.25 1.30 -18.69
CA GLY A 90 1.59 1.74 -18.28
C GLY A 90 1.55 3.01 -17.43
N PRO A 91 2.71 3.43 -16.87
CA PRO A 91 2.78 4.66 -16.09
C PRO A 91 2.57 5.86 -17.01
N LEU A 92 1.53 6.66 -16.76
CA LEU A 92 1.36 7.96 -17.41
C LEU A 92 1.70 9.05 -16.38
N PRO A 93 2.54 10.03 -16.73
CA PRO A 93 2.84 11.12 -15.82
C PRO A 93 1.57 11.96 -15.62
N ALA A 94 0.91 11.77 -14.49
CA ALA A 94 -0.17 12.62 -14.04
C ALA A 94 0.40 13.98 -13.62
N ALA A 95 -0.16 15.06 -14.15
CA ALA A 95 0.38 16.39 -13.94
C ALA A 95 -0.31 17.10 -12.76
N GLY A 96 0.34 18.13 -12.21
CA GLY A 96 -0.27 19.04 -11.24
C GLY A 96 -0.67 18.40 -9.91
N GLY A 97 0.02 17.34 -9.47
CA GLY A 97 -0.29 16.65 -8.21
C GLY A 97 -1.44 15.65 -8.28
N ALA A 98 -1.95 15.35 -9.48
CA ALA A 98 -2.87 14.25 -9.69
C ALA A 98 -2.16 12.89 -9.48
N ALA A 99 -2.95 11.87 -9.13
CA ALA A 99 -2.50 10.48 -9.15
C ALA A 99 -3.07 9.75 -10.36
N HIS A 100 -2.46 8.63 -10.76
CA HIS A 100 -2.95 7.79 -11.84
C HIS A 100 -2.86 6.32 -11.45
N LEU A 101 -4.01 5.69 -11.25
CA LEU A 101 -4.14 4.26 -11.02
C LEU A 101 -4.53 3.56 -12.31
N GLN A 102 -4.02 2.35 -12.53
CA GLN A 102 -4.27 1.63 -13.78
C GLN A 102 -4.27 0.10 -13.62
N GLY A 103 -5.01 -0.58 -14.50
CA GLY A 103 -4.92 -2.04 -14.67
C GLY A 103 -5.57 -2.90 -13.58
N ARG A 104 -6.37 -2.30 -12.70
CA ARG A 104 -7.12 -3.01 -11.63
C ARG A 104 -8.55 -3.38 -12.03
N GLY A 105 -8.95 -3.13 -13.29
CA GLY A 105 -10.32 -3.33 -13.74
C GLY A 105 -11.33 -2.45 -12.99
N ALA A 106 -12.60 -2.85 -12.98
CA ALA A 106 -13.67 -2.13 -12.28
C ALA A 106 -13.41 -2.02 -10.76
N PHE A 107 -12.75 -3.02 -10.16
CA PHE A 107 -12.36 -2.99 -8.75
C PHE A 107 -11.37 -1.86 -8.43
N GLY A 108 -10.63 -1.37 -9.43
CA GLY A 108 -9.80 -0.16 -9.29
C GLY A 108 -10.59 1.08 -8.87
N LEU A 109 -11.90 1.14 -9.14
CA LEU A 109 -12.73 2.28 -8.74
C LEU A 109 -12.84 2.40 -7.22
N THR A 110 -12.96 1.27 -6.51
CA THR A 110 -12.95 1.24 -5.05
C THR A 110 -11.70 1.93 -4.50
N TRP A 111 -10.53 1.52 -4.98
CA TRP A 111 -9.26 2.06 -4.53
C TRP A 111 -9.05 3.51 -4.95
N ALA A 112 -9.49 3.89 -6.16
CA ALA A 112 -9.39 5.28 -6.62
C ALA A 112 -10.25 6.22 -5.76
N VAL A 113 -11.47 5.81 -5.38
CA VAL A 113 -12.34 6.59 -4.48
C VAL A 113 -11.70 6.72 -3.10
N ARG A 114 -11.23 5.62 -2.51
CA ARG A 114 -10.51 5.63 -1.22
C ARG A 114 -9.31 6.55 -1.26
N HIS A 115 -8.43 6.38 -2.24
CA HIS A 115 -7.22 7.19 -2.41
C HIS A 115 -7.53 8.69 -2.55
N ALA A 116 -8.50 9.04 -3.41
CA ALA A 116 -8.90 10.43 -3.60
C ALA A 116 -9.44 11.06 -2.30
N VAL A 117 -10.24 10.30 -1.54
CA VAL A 117 -10.79 10.76 -0.27
C VAL A 117 -9.72 10.87 0.82
N HIS A 118 -8.86 9.86 0.97
CA HIS A 118 -7.82 9.85 1.99
C HIS A 118 -6.80 10.98 1.79
N ARG A 119 -6.31 11.17 0.57
CA ARG A 119 -5.37 12.25 0.23
C ARG A 119 -5.92 13.64 0.54
N LEU A 120 -7.21 13.87 0.29
CA LEU A 120 -7.83 15.17 0.55
C LEU A 120 -8.14 15.39 2.04
N ARG A 121 -8.60 14.35 2.74
CA ARG A 121 -8.98 14.43 4.17
C ARG A 121 -7.77 14.52 5.10
N ARG A 122 -6.69 13.80 4.76
CA ARG A 122 -5.47 13.68 5.57
C ARG A 122 -4.24 13.73 4.64
N PRO A 123 -3.89 14.93 4.14
CA PRO A 123 -2.73 15.10 3.27
C PRO A 123 -1.44 14.61 3.93
N ALA A 124 -0.55 14.02 3.13
CA ALA A 124 0.79 13.65 3.54
C ALA A 124 1.84 14.54 2.87
N ARG A 125 3.03 14.59 3.48
CA ARG A 125 4.21 15.14 2.81
C ARG A 125 4.90 14.00 2.06
N ARG A 126 4.83 14.04 0.73
CA ARG A 126 5.59 13.11 -0.13
C ARG A 126 7.06 13.56 -0.17
N ILE A 127 7.97 12.63 0.13
CA ILE A 127 9.41 12.88 0.21
C ILE A 127 10.13 11.84 -0.65
N PRO A 128 10.91 12.24 -1.65
CA PRO A 128 11.73 11.31 -2.42
C PRO A 128 12.88 10.78 -1.57
N TYR A 129 13.19 9.49 -1.69
CA TYR A 129 14.39 8.87 -1.13
C TYR A 129 15.37 8.40 -2.21
N GLY A 130 15.01 8.56 -3.49
CA GLY A 130 15.84 8.21 -4.63
C GLY A 130 15.45 8.98 -5.89
N GLY A 131 16.14 8.70 -7.01
CA GLY A 131 15.96 9.42 -8.28
C GLY A 131 14.83 8.90 -9.17
N HIS A 132 14.29 7.71 -8.90
CA HIS A 132 13.18 7.14 -9.66
C HIS A 132 11.82 7.70 -9.19
N ALA A 133 10.84 7.75 -10.09
CA ALA A 133 9.49 8.25 -9.81
C ALA A 133 8.73 7.47 -8.73
N ASP A 134 9.16 6.24 -8.46
CA ASP A 134 8.59 5.32 -7.45
C ASP A 134 9.46 5.23 -6.19
N GLN A 135 10.50 6.06 -6.06
CA GLN A 135 11.36 6.10 -4.88
C GLN A 135 10.97 7.25 -3.95
N TRP A 136 9.78 7.14 -3.35
CA TRP A 136 9.25 8.12 -2.39
C TRP A 136 8.49 7.47 -1.24
N GLY A 137 8.37 8.21 -0.14
CA GLY A 137 7.48 7.88 0.97
C GLY A 137 6.57 9.05 1.32
N GLU A 138 5.35 8.75 1.76
CA GLU A 138 4.40 9.71 2.29
C GLU A 138 4.48 9.74 3.82
N LEU A 139 4.96 10.86 4.36
CA LEU A 139 5.04 11.10 5.80
C LEU A 139 3.76 11.78 6.30
N ARG A 140 3.15 11.18 7.33
CA ARG A 140 2.15 11.84 8.19
C ARG A 140 2.68 11.83 9.62
N LEU A 141 2.58 12.99 10.28
CA LEU A 141 2.92 13.15 11.69
C LEU A 141 1.65 13.12 12.52
N PRO A 142 1.71 12.61 13.76
CA PRO A 142 0.57 12.64 14.66
C PRO A 142 0.21 14.08 15.04
N SER A 143 -1.08 14.32 15.31
CA SER A 143 -1.59 15.63 15.71
C SER A 143 -2.51 15.50 16.93
N PRO A 144 -2.32 16.29 18.01
CA PRO A 144 -1.28 17.30 18.21
C PRO A 144 0.10 16.69 18.57
N ALA A 145 1.17 17.40 18.21
CA ALA A 145 2.51 17.05 18.66
C ALA A 145 2.68 17.47 20.14
N ASP A 146 3.07 16.53 20.99
CA ASP A 146 3.31 16.77 22.42
C ASP A 146 4.78 17.16 22.72
N GLY A 147 5.60 17.32 21.68
CA GLY A 147 7.03 17.61 21.76
C GLY A 147 7.92 16.37 21.83
N THR A 148 7.35 15.16 21.95
CA THR A 148 8.10 13.91 21.92
C THR A 148 8.24 13.42 20.46
N PRO A 149 9.44 13.01 20.01
CA PRO A 149 9.60 12.36 18.72
C PRO A 149 8.70 11.10 18.62
N PRO A 150 7.77 11.03 17.66
CA PRO A 150 6.84 9.92 17.58
C PRO A 150 7.54 8.64 17.08
N PRO A 151 7.10 7.45 17.54
CA PRO A 151 7.55 6.19 16.96
C PRO A 151 7.13 6.10 15.49
N VAL A 152 7.95 5.46 14.66
CA VAL A 152 7.69 5.36 13.21
C VAL A 152 7.05 4.02 12.87
N ALA A 153 6.00 4.06 12.04
CA ALA A 153 5.47 2.90 11.35
C ALA A 153 5.71 3.04 9.85
N VAL A 154 6.59 2.20 9.30
CA VAL A 154 6.83 2.11 7.85
C VAL A 154 5.82 1.15 7.24
N LEU A 155 5.03 1.62 6.29
CA LEU A 155 4.04 0.81 5.59
C LEU A 155 4.58 0.37 4.23
N VAL A 156 4.46 -0.91 3.93
CA VAL A 156 4.88 -1.51 2.66
C VAL A 156 3.67 -2.19 2.01
N HIS A 157 3.24 -1.67 0.87
CA HIS A 157 2.02 -2.15 0.22
C HIS A 157 2.19 -3.54 -0.43
N GLY A 158 1.04 -4.18 -0.69
CA GLY A 158 0.97 -5.50 -1.32
C GLY A 158 0.77 -5.44 -2.84
N GLY A 159 0.05 -6.44 -3.36
CA GLY A 159 -0.32 -6.51 -4.78
C GLY A 159 0.46 -7.53 -5.60
N TYR A 160 0.96 -8.60 -4.97
CA TYR A 160 1.75 -9.65 -5.64
C TYR A 160 2.95 -9.09 -6.44
N TRP A 161 3.53 -7.99 -5.95
CA TRP A 161 4.64 -7.27 -6.57
C TRP A 161 4.37 -6.82 -8.03
N ARG A 162 3.10 -6.61 -8.41
CA ARG A 162 2.72 -6.18 -9.75
C ARG A 162 2.62 -4.66 -9.82
N SER A 163 3.15 -4.06 -10.88
CA SER A 163 3.14 -2.61 -11.12
C SER A 163 1.75 -1.95 -11.26
N ILE A 164 0.65 -2.70 -11.15
CA ILE A 164 -0.71 -2.15 -11.09
C ILE A 164 -1.11 -1.74 -9.67
N TRP A 165 -0.34 -2.16 -8.65
CA TRP A 165 -0.57 -1.83 -7.24
C TRP A 165 0.50 -0.86 -6.73
N GLU A 166 0.09 0.07 -5.89
CA GLU A 166 0.88 1.20 -5.39
C GLU A 166 0.58 1.41 -3.90
N ALA A 167 1.27 2.38 -3.28
CA ALA A 167 1.14 2.72 -1.87
C ALA A 167 -0.29 3.14 -1.44
N ASP A 168 -1.20 3.42 -2.37
CA ASP A 168 -2.60 3.77 -2.09
C ASP A 168 -3.35 2.67 -1.32
N LEU A 169 -2.93 1.41 -1.45
CA LEU A 169 -3.46 0.29 -0.66
C LEU A 169 -3.35 0.53 0.85
N MET A 170 -2.32 1.28 1.29
CA MET A 170 -1.98 1.45 2.71
C MET A 170 -2.44 2.80 3.27
N ASP A 171 -3.15 3.63 2.49
CA ASP A 171 -3.55 4.98 2.91
C ASP A 171 -4.37 5.01 4.20
N ALA A 172 -5.33 4.10 4.33
CA ALA A 172 -6.22 4.04 5.49
C ALA A 172 -5.42 3.73 6.77
N LEU A 173 -4.45 2.81 6.69
CA LEU A 173 -3.56 2.46 7.78
C LEU A 173 -2.59 3.59 8.12
N ALA A 174 -2.07 4.29 7.11
CA ALA A 174 -1.20 5.44 7.32
C ALA A 174 -1.92 6.51 8.16
N ILE A 175 -3.18 6.77 7.84
CA ILE A 175 -4.02 7.71 8.57
C ILE A 175 -4.31 7.21 9.98
N ASP A 176 -4.78 5.97 10.14
CA ASP A 176 -5.13 5.43 11.45
C ASP A 176 -3.93 5.35 12.40
N LEU A 177 -2.75 4.95 11.91
CA LEU A 177 -1.53 4.93 12.72
C LEU A 177 -1.08 6.34 13.12
N ALA A 178 -1.24 7.33 12.23
CA ALA A 178 -0.98 8.73 12.57
C ALA A 178 -1.94 9.26 13.64
N ASP A 179 -3.23 8.93 13.53
CA ASP A 179 -4.25 9.27 14.53
C ASP A 179 -4.00 8.52 15.88
N ARG A 180 -3.25 7.41 15.88
CA ARG A 180 -2.78 6.67 17.07
C ARG A 180 -1.45 7.15 17.65
N GLY A 181 -0.84 8.20 17.11
CA GLY A 181 0.40 8.76 17.65
C GLY A 181 1.70 8.28 16.98
N HIS A 182 1.63 7.49 15.91
CA HIS A 182 2.82 7.12 15.13
C HIS A 182 3.10 8.15 14.04
N ALA A 183 4.37 8.35 13.69
CA ALA A 183 4.70 8.88 12.38
C ALA A 183 4.52 7.76 11.35
N SER A 184 3.51 7.87 10.48
CA SER A 184 3.33 6.90 9.40
C SER A 184 4.22 7.27 8.20
N TRP A 185 4.99 6.32 7.69
CA TRP A 185 5.80 6.44 6.50
C TRP A 185 5.30 5.44 5.45
N ASN A 186 4.39 5.89 4.58
CA ASN A 186 3.80 5.03 3.56
C ASN A 186 4.70 4.96 2.32
N LEU A 187 5.35 3.82 2.10
CA LEU A 187 6.45 3.68 1.15
C LEU A 187 5.95 3.17 -0.20
N GLU A 188 6.32 3.87 -1.27
CA GLU A 188 6.29 3.35 -2.64
C GLU A 188 7.67 2.81 -3.00
N TYR A 189 7.73 1.83 -3.89
CA TYR A 189 8.99 1.21 -4.30
C TYR A 189 8.87 0.65 -5.71
N ARG A 190 9.97 0.51 -6.45
CA ARG A 190 9.92 -0.12 -7.79
C ARG A 190 9.46 -1.57 -7.73
N ARG A 191 8.48 -1.92 -8.55
CA ARG A 191 7.95 -3.29 -8.66
C ARG A 191 8.87 -4.17 -9.55
N PRO A 192 9.08 -5.44 -9.20
CA PRO A 192 10.04 -6.31 -9.87
C PRO A 192 9.62 -6.70 -11.29
N ASP A 193 8.33 -6.68 -11.62
CA ASP A 193 7.85 -6.99 -12.97
C ASP A 193 8.33 -6.02 -14.05
N LEU A 194 8.80 -4.82 -13.66
CA LEU A 194 9.42 -3.83 -14.55
C LEU A 194 10.88 -3.53 -14.23
N HIS A 195 11.32 -3.78 -12.99
CA HIS A 195 12.62 -3.31 -12.50
C HIS A 195 13.52 -4.40 -11.89
N GLY A 196 13.03 -5.63 -11.78
CA GLY A 196 13.73 -6.74 -11.15
C GLY A 196 13.67 -6.75 -9.62
N TRP A 197 13.93 -7.92 -9.04
CA TRP A 197 13.85 -8.16 -7.60
C TRP A 197 14.85 -7.34 -6.77
N ASP A 198 16.07 -7.16 -7.29
CA ASP A 198 17.12 -6.39 -6.62
C ASP A 198 16.72 -4.91 -6.47
N ALA A 199 16.09 -4.32 -7.49
CA ALA A 199 15.59 -2.95 -7.40
C ALA A 199 14.50 -2.81 -6.34
N THR A 200 13.60 -3.79 -6.23
CA THR A 200 12.49 -3.81 -5.25
C THR A 200 13.03 -3.84 -3.83
N THR A 201 13.92 -4.79 -3.54
CA THR A 201 14.50 -4.97 -2.20
C THR A 201 15.43 -3.82 -1.81
N ALA A 202 16.22 -3.29 -2.76
CA ALA A 202 17.04 -2.11 -2.54
C ALA A 202 16.19 -0.86 -2.24
N ASP A 203 15.06 -0.69 -2.94
CA ASP A 203 14.16 0.44 -2.73
C ASP A 203 13.50 0.41 -1.34
N VAL A 204 13.04 -0.77 -0.88
CA VAL A 204 12.49 -0.91 0.48
C VAL A 204 13.56 -0.57 1.54
N ALA A 205 14.78 -1.10 1.38
CA ALA A 205 15.86 -0.82 2.32
C ALA A 205 16.27 0.67 2.32
N ALA A 206 16.38 1.29 1.14
CA ALA A 206 16.68 2.71 0.99
C ALA A 206 15.57 3.60 1.58
N GLY A 207 14.32 3.23 1.36
CA GLY A 207 13.15 3.93 1.91
C GLY A 207 13.09 3.92 3.44
N ILE A 208 13.46 2.81 4.08
CA ILE A 208 13.61 2.72 5.54
C ILE A 208 14.80 3.57 6.02
N ALA A 209 15.95 3.44 5.35
CA ALA A 209 17.16 4.18 5.73
C ALA A 209 17.01 5.70 5.60
N ALA A 210 16.19 6.17 4.66
CA ALA A 210 15.92 7.59 4.42
C ALA A 210 15.29 8.30 5.62
N LEU A 211 14.62 7.58 6.53
CA LEU A 211 14.07 8.14 7.77
C LEU A 211 15.13 8.85 8.61
N ALA A 212 16.37 8.34 8.62
CA ALA A 212 17.49 8.93 9.37
C ALA A 212 17.99 10.26 8.79
N ALA A 213 17.63 10.57 7.54
CA ALA A 213 18.01 11.80 6.86
C ALA A 213 16.88 12.84 6.82
N LEU A 214 15.71 12.54 7.39
CA LEU A 214 14.60 13.48 7.41
C LEU A 214 14.85 14.59 8.44
N ASP A 215 14.63 15.84 8.04
CA ASP A 215 14.64 17.00 8.93
C ASP A 215 13.34 17.12 9.73
N VAL A 216 13.02 16.05 10.48
CA VAL A 216 11.87 15.93 11.38
C VAL A 216 12.29 15.07 12.57
N PRO A 217 11.99 15.46 13.82
CA PRO A 217 12.27 14.63 14.98
C PRO A 217 11.39 13.37 14.94
N LEU A 218 12.02 12.19 14.85
CA LEU A 218 11.38 10.87 14.85
C LEU A 218 12.08 9.96 15.86
N ASP A 219 11.33 9.07 16.52
CA ASP A 219 11.91 7.98 17.31
C ASP A 219 12.30 6.82 16.37
N LEU A 220 13.58 6.82 15.98
CA LEU A 220 14.17 5.81 15.09
C LEU A 220 14.65 4.55 15.83
N GLY A 221 14.53 4.49 17.15
CA GLY A 221 14.84 3.31 17.97
C GLY A 221 13.70 2.28 18.00
N GLY A 222 12.47 2.73 17.68
CA GLY A 222 11.23 1.97 17.78
C GLY A 222 10.51 1.73 16.45
N ILE A 223 11.21 1.58 15.32
CA ILE A 223 10.56 1.45 14.01
C ILE A 223 9.80 0.12 13.92
N ALA A 224 8.51 0.20 13.59
CA ALA A 224 7.73 -0.94 13.13
C ALA A 224 7.65 -0.93 11.60
N VAL A 225 8.02 -2.03 10.95
CA VAL A 225 7.81 -2.22 9.51
C VAL A 225 6.58 -3.11 9.32
N VAL A 226 5.54 -2.55 8.71
CA VAL A 226 4.22 -3.15 8.57
C VAL A 226 3.92 -3.34 7.09
N GLY A 227 3.73 -4.59 6.69
CA GLY A 227 3.51 -4.91 5.28
C GLY A 227 2.22 -5.68 5.05
N HIS A 228 1.54 -5.40 3.94
CA HIS A 228 0.36 -6.14 3.49
C HIS A 228 0.68 -7.12 2.36
N SER A 229 0.25 -8.38 2.45
CA SER A 229 0.38 -9.37 1.37
C SER A 229 1.85 -9.52 0.92
N ALA A 230 2.15 -9.28 -0.35
CA ALA A 230 3.53 -9.17 -0.85
C ALA A 230 4.41 -8.18 -0.05
N GLY A 231 3.84 -7.10 0.47
CA GLY A 231 4.50 -6.17 1.37
C GLY A 231 4.79 -6.75 2.75
N GLY A 232 3.94 -7.67 3.25
CA GLY A 232 4.18 -8.39 4.52
C GLY A 232 5.42 -9.29 4.42
N GLN A 233 5.61 -9.89 3.25
CA GLN A 233 6.86 -10.58 2.92
C GLN A 233 8.06 -9.62 2.88
N LEU A 234 7.95 -8.48 2.20
CA LEU A 234 9.02 -7.49 2.12
C LEU A 234 9.38 -6.90 3.50
N ALA A 235 8.40 -6.70 4.37
CA ALA A 235 8.60 -6.22 5.74
C ALA A 235 9.44 -7.20 6.57
N LEU A 236 9.09 -8.49 6.57
CA LEU A 236 9.86 -9.53 7.27
C LEU A 236 11.24 -9.74 6.64
N ARG A 237 11.35 -9.67 5.32
CA ARG A 237 12.64 -9.73 4.61
C ARG A 237 13.55 -8.56 5.00
N ALA A 238 13.03 -7.33 4.98
CA ALA A 238 13.79 -6.13 5.34
C ALA A 238 14.26 -6.19 6.81
N ALA A 239 13.38 -6.64 7.71
CA ALA A 239 13.72 -6.88 9.11
C ALA A 239 14.89 -7.89 9.26
N ALA A 240 14.83 -9.02 8.56
CA ALA A 240 15.90 -10.02 8.56
C ALA A 240 17.23 -9.45 8.01
N ASP A 241 17.16 -8.62 6.96
CA ASP A 241 18.35 -7.99 6.36
C ASP A 241 18.98 -6.96 7.30
N THR A 242 18.17 -6.10 7.94
CA THR A 242 18.65 -5.15 8.96
C THR A 242 19.32 -5.90 10.12
N ARG A 243 18.72 -7.02 10.58
CA ARG A 243 19.29 -7.80 11.67
C ARG A 243 20.65 -8.40 11.33
N GLN A 244 20.83 -8.85 10.08
CA GLN A 244 22.09 -9.42 9.57
C GLN A 244 23.16 -8.34 9.35
N ALA A 245 22.78 -7.16 8.88
CA ALA A 245 23.69 -6.04 8.66
C ALA A 245 24.22 -5.40 9.96
N GLY A 246 23.49 -5.55 11.07
CA GLY A 246 23.80 -4.92 12.36
C GLY A 246 23.00 -3.64 12.60
N GLU A 247 23.18 -3.01 13.77
CA GLU A 247 22.42 -1.80 14.11
C GLU A 247 22.84 -0.61 13.23
N GLY A 248 21.90 -0.11 12.42
CA GLY A 248 22.01 1.15 11.69
C GLY A 248 21.30 2.30 12.40
N PRO A 249 21.30 3.51 11.83
CA PRO A 249 20.66 4.69 12.42
C PRO A 249 19.12 4.59 12.50
N ALA A 250 18.52 3.65 11.78
CA ALA A 250 17.11 3.31 11.79
C ALA A 250 16.94 1.86 12.25
N ARG A 251 16.50 1.65 13.49
CA ARG A 251 16.43 0.32 14.11
C ARG A 251 15.02 -0.24 14.00
N VAL A 252 14.87 -1.30 13.21
CA VAL A 252 13.63 -2.09 13.15
C VAL A 252 13.49 -2.89 14.44
N SER A 253 12.42 -2.60 15.17
CA SER A 253 12.12 -3.19 16.48
C SER A 253 10.94 -4.17 16.46
N LEU A 254 10.12 -4.12 15.40
CA LEU A 254 8.98 -5.00 15.15
C LEU A 254 8.76 -5.13 13.64
N ALA A 255 8.54 -6.36 13.16
CA ALA A 255 8.04 -6.63 11.82
C ALA A 255 6.61 -7.15 11.88
N VAL A 256 5.71 -6.56 11.10
CA VAL A 256 4.29 -6.93 11.05
C VAL A 256 3.95 -7.40 9.64
N SER A 257 3.42 -8.61 9.54
CA SER A 257 2.90 -9.18 8.31
C SER A 257 1.37 -9.23 8.38
N LEU A 258 0.71 -8.47 7.52
CA LEU A 258 -0.74 -8.47 7.33
C LEU A 258 -1.06 -9.31 6.09
N ALA A 259 -1.57 -10.53 6.28
CA ALA A 259 -1.88 -11.46 5.20
C ALA A 259 -0.71 -11.80 4.25
N GLY A 260 0.51 -11.89 4.78
CA GLY A 260 1.73 -11.96 3.96
C GLY A 260 1.99 -13.28 3.24
N VAL A 261 2.77 -13.22 2.15
CA VAL A 261 3.27 -14.41 1.43
C VAL A 261 4.56 -14.90 2.10
N LEU A 262 4.44 -15.75 3.13
CA LEU A 262 5.55 -16.04 4.06
C LEU A 262 6.45 -17.21 3.68
N ASP A 263 6.03 -18.02 2.71
CA ASP A 263 6.79 -19.15 2.18
C ASP A 263 6.83 -19.06 0.66
N LEU A 264 7.89 -18.44 0.14
CA LEU A 264 8.02 -18.21 -1.30
C LEU A 264 8.33 -19.50 -2.07
N VAL A 265 9.02 -20.46 -1.46
CA VAL A 265 9.34 -21.74 -2.11
C VAL A 265 8.06 -22.52 -2.36
N GLU A 266 7.23 -22.65 -1.33
CA GLU A 266 5.94 -23.33 -1.46
C GLU A 266 4.95 -22.50 -2.30
N GLY A 267 4.99 -21.17 -2.19
CA GLY A 267 4.19 -20.25 -3.00
C GLY A 267 4.48 -20.38 -4.50
N ASP A 268 5.74 -20.55 -4.89
CA ASP A 268 6.11 -20.88 -6.27
C ASP A 268 5.59 -22.27 -6.66
N ARG A 269 5.85 -23.30 -5.85
CA ARG A 269 5.40 -24.67 -6.14
C ARG A 269 3.88 -24.79 -6.34
N ARG A 270 3.09 -24.04 -5.56
CA ARG A 270 1.62 -23.99 -5.64
C ARG A 270 1.10 -22.94 -6.62
N GLN A 271 1.97 -22.15 -7.24
CA GLN A 271 1.61 -21.08 -8.16
C GLN A 271 0.67 -20.03 -7.52
N VAL A 272 0.88 -19.73 -6.24
CA VAL A 272 0.12 -18.71 -5.47
C VAL A 272 0.12 -17.38 -6.21
N GLY A 273 -1.05 -16.73 -6.26
CA GLY A 273 -1.23 -15.49 -7.01
C GLY A 273 -1.05 -15.66 -8.53
N ALA A 274 -1.37 -16.84 -9.08
CA ALA A 274 -1.16 -17.17 -10.49
C ALA A 274 0.32 -17.06 -10.93
N GLY A 275 1.22 -17.68 -10.14
CA GLY A 275 2.66 -17.71 -10.40
C GLY A 275 3.36 -16.38 -10.10
N ALA A 276 2.84 -15.60 -9.15
CA ALA A 276 3.39 -14.29 -8.83
C ALA A 276 4.81 -14.36 -8.28
N VAL A 277 5.12 -15.39 -7.48
CA VAL A 277 6.41 -15.53 -6.81
C VAL A 277 7.56 -15.67 -7.81
N ALA A 278 7.51 -16.67 -8.70
CA ALA A 278 8.57 -16.86 -9.71
C ALA A 278 8.72 -15.66 -10.64
N ARG A 279 7.62 -15.01 -11.02
CA ARG A 279 7.67 -13.78 -11.83
C ARG A 279 8.36 -12.63 -11.10
N ALA A 280 8.12 -12.47 -9.80
CA ALA A 280 8.74 -11.43 -9.00
C ALA A 280 10.24 -11.68 -8.77
N LEU A 281 10.62 -12.93 -8.46
CA LEU A 281 12.01 -13.28 -8.17
C LEU A 281 12.86 -13.47 -9.44
N GLY A 282 12.23 -13.57 -10.61
CA GLY A 282 12.89 -13.73 -11.90
C GLY A 282 13.25 -15.19 -12.26
N GLY A 283 12.60 -16.17 -11.62
CA GLY A 283 12.83 -17.60 -11.86
C GLY A 283 12.15 -18.50 -10.83
N ALA A 284 12.08 -19.79 -11.12
CA ALA A 284 11.54 -20.79 -10.20
C ALA A 284 12.52 -21.11 -9.06
N ALA A 285 12.02 -21.62 -7.93
CA ALA A 285 12.84 -21.94 -6.75
C ALA A 285 13.98 -22.93 -7.05
N ALA A 286 13.75 -23.87 -7.97
CA ALA A 286 14.77 -24.84 -8.40
C ALA A 286 15.91 -24.20 -9.21
N GLU A 287 15.66 -23.08 -9.87
CA GLU A 287 16.61 -22.41 -10.77
C GLU A 287 17.46 -21.38 -10.01
N ILE A 288 16.84 -20.66 -9.07
CA ILE A 288 17.46 -19.56 -8.30
C ILE A 288 17.34 -19.77 -6.77
N PRO A 289 17.76 -20.93 -6.23
CA PRO A 289 17.52 -21.28 -4.82
C PRO A 289 18.12 -20.28 -3.83
N LYS A 290 19.24 -19.63 -4.18
CA LYS A 290 19.85 -18.59 -3.34
C LYS A 290 18.99 -17.33 -3.21
N VAL A 291 18.28 -16.95 -4.27
CA VAL A 291 17.35 -15.80 -4.25
C VAL A 291 16.15 -16.12 -3.37
N TYR A 292 15.62 -17.34 -3.45
CA TYR A 292 14.54 -17.80 -2.59
C TYR A 292 14.96 -17.89 -1.12
N ALA A 293 16.13 -18.47 -0.81
CA ALA A 293 16.66 -18.55 0.55
C ALA A 293 16.89 -17.16 1.17
N ALA A 294 17.35 -16.19 0.38
CA ALA A 294 17.50 -14.82 0.84
C ALA A 294 16.13 -14.14 1.06
N SER A 295 15.12 -14.46 0.25
CA SER A 295 13.86 -13.69 0.13
C SER A 295 12.68 -14.25 0.91
N SER A 296 12.60 -15.56 1.10
CA SER A 296 11.49 -16.22 1.76
C SER A 296 11.57 -16.03 3.28
N PRO A 297 10.59 -15.40 3.94
CA PRO A 297 10.60 -15.28 5.40
C PRO A 297 10.76 -16.63 6.10
N MET A 298 10.10 -17.68 5.61
CA MET A 298 10.21 -19.05 6.13
C MET A 298 11.66 -19.57 6.16
N GLU A 299 12.45 -19.29 5.12
CA GLU A 299 13.84 -19.72 4.99
C GLU A 299 14.81 -18.87 5.84
N ARG A 300 14.32 -17.75 6.37
CA ARG A 300 15.10 -16.77 7.14
C ARG A 300 14.90 -16.92 8.65
N LEU A 301 14.07 -17.85 9.11
CA LEU A 301 13.87 -18.11 10.54
C LEU A 301 15.09 -18.81 11.17
N PRO A 302 15.43 -18.48 12.44
CA PRO A 302 14.85 -17.43 13.27
C PRO A 302 15.24 -16.02 12.79
N LEU A 303 14.32 -15.06 12.90
CA LEU A 303 14.54 -13.68 12.49
C LEU A 303 15.32 -12.89 13.54
N GLY A 304 15.28 -13.32 14.81
CA GLY A 304 15.99 -12.68 15.91
C GLY A 304 15.38 -11.37 16.38
N MET A 305 14.09 -11.12 16.08
CA MET A 305 13.31 -9.99 16.54
C MET A 305 11.81 -10.33 16.59
N PRO A 306 10.99 -9.55 17.34
CA PRO A 306 9.56 -9.78 17.40
C PRO A 306 8.89 -9.63 16.04
N GLN A 307 7.97 -10.54 15.79
CA GLN A 307 7.13 -10.55 14.61
C GLN A 307 5.67 -10.59 15.05
N LEU A 308 4.82 -9.86 14.36
CA LEU A 308 3.37 -9.98 14.45
C LEU A 308 2.84 -10.46 13.11
N VAL A 309 2.35 -11.69 13.06
CA VAL A 309 1.75 -12.28 11.86
C VAL A 309 0.24 -12.26 12.03
N VAL A 310 -0.44 -11.55 11.14
CA VAL A 310 -1.89 -11.32 11.17
C VAL A 310 -2.51 -11.93 9.94
N GLN A 311 -3.58 -12.71 10.12
CA GLN A 311 -4.28 -13.39 9.03
C GLN A 311 -5.80 -13.31 9.22
N GLY A 312 -6.52 -12.89 8.19
CA GLY A 312 -7.98 -13.01 8.14
C GLY A 312 -8.40 -14.47 7.96
N ALA A 313 -9.34 -14.96 8.77
CA ALA A 313 -9.78 -16.36 8.75
C ALA A 313 -10.56 -16.76 7.47
N SER A 314 -10.99 -15.77 6.67
CA SER A 314 -11.71 -15.96 5.41
C SER A 314 -10.88 -15.56 4.17
N ASP A 315 -9.58 -15.33 4.35
CA ASP A 315 -8.63 -15.07 3.27
C ASP A 315 -8.28 -16.35 2.48
N ASP A 316 -7.41 -16.22 1.48
CA ASP A 316 -6.88 -17.30 0.64
C ASP A 316 -6.28 -18.44 1.50
N PRO A 317 -6.74 -19.70 1.33
CA PRO A 317 -6.26 -20.84 2.10
C PRO A 317 -4.74 -21.08 2.05
N ASP A 318 -4.06 -20.75 0.95
CA ASP A 318 -2.60 -20.89 0.84
C ASP A 318 -1.88 -19.86 1.72
N LEU A 319 -2.43 -18.64 1.85
CA LEU A 319 -1.89 -17.61 2.75
C LEU A 319 -2.17 -17.96 4.22
N LEU A 320 -3.34 -18.53 4.53
CA LEU A 320 -3.63 -19.07 5.86
C LEU A 320 -2.65 -20.18 6.24
N ASP A 321 -2.46 -21.18 5.37
CA ASP A 321 -1.52 -22.29 5.58
C ASP A 321 -0.09 -21.77 5.81
N SER A 322 0.38 -20.87 4.93
CA SER A 322 1.72 -20.28 5.03
C SER A 322 1.90 -19.53 6.35
N SER A 323 0.93 -18.71 6.76
CA SER A 323 1.00 -17.93 8.00
C SER A 323 1.02 -18.80 9.26
N ARG A 324 0.16 -19.84 9.31
CA ARG A 324 0.13 -20.79 10.44
C ARG A 324 1.42 -21.59 10.57
N ARG A 325 1.97 -22.06 9.44
CA ARG A 325 3.25 -22.77 9.42
C ARG A 325 4.40 -21.86 9.85
N TYR A 326 4.43 -20.64 9.35
CA TYR A 326 5.44 -19.65 9.71
C TYR A 326 5.44 -19.35 11.21
N ALA A 327 4.27 -19.02 11.77
CA ALA A 327 4.13 -18.75 13.20
C ALA A 327 4.59 -19.94 14.07
N ARG A 328 4.23 -21.17 13.68
CA ARG A 328 4.68 -22.38 14.38
C ARG A 328 6.21 -22.55 14.33
N ALA A 329 6.81 -22.30 13.18
CA ALA A 329 8.27 -22.42 12.99
C ALA A 329 9.04 -21.31 13.72
N ALA A 330 8.52 -20.09 13.73
CA ALA A 330 9.10 -18.94 14.45
C ALA A 330 8.99 -19.08 15.98
N GLY A 331 8.04 -19.88 16.47
CA GLY A 331 7.89 -20.17 17.89
C GLY A 331 7.61 -18.92 18.70
N GLN A 332 8.41 -18.67 19.74
CA GLN A 332 8.21 -17.53 20.65
C GLN A 332 8.59 -16.17 20.04
N GLU A 333 9.24 -16.13 18.88
CA GLU A 333 9.56 -14.86 18.21
C GLU A 333 8.35 -14.25 17.50
N ALA A 334 7.34 -15.06 17.14
CA ALA A 334 6.17 -14.60 16.41
C ALA A 334 4.89 -14.67 17.26
N SER A 335 4.20 -13.54 17.36
CA SER A 335 2.81 -13.49 17.79
C SER A 335 1.93 -13.74 16.57
N TYR A 336 0.98 -14.67 16.68
CA TYR A 336 0.05 -14.99 15.60
C TYR A 336 -1.37 -14.58 15.95
N LEU A 337 -1.93 -13.67 15.15
CA LEU A 337 -3.27 -13.15 15.30
C LEU A 337 -4.12 -13.59 14.11
N GLU A 338 -5.00 -14.55 14.34
CA GLU A 338 -6.00 -14.99 13.37
C GLU A 338 -7.40 -14.62 13.88
N LEU A 339 -8.14 -13.81 13.12
CA LEU A 339 -9.47 -13.33 13.47
C LEU A 339 -10.39 -13.33 12.24
N PRO A 340 -11.73 -13.23 12.43
CA PRO A 340 -12.65 -13.08 11.30
C PRO A 340 -12.27 -11.89 10.40
N GLY A 341 -12.28 -12.14 9.09
CA GLY A 341 -12.00 -11.15 8.06
C GLY A 341 -11.36 -11.77 6.81
N ASP A 342 -11.36 -11.03 5.71
CA ASP A 342 -10.75 -11.39 4.44
C ASP A 342 -9.33 -10.80 4.24
N HIS A 343 -8.83 -10.86 3.00
CA HIS A 343 -7.51 -10.36 2.61
C HIS A 343 -7.31 -8.86 2.81
N PHE A 344 -8.39 -8.08 2.73
CA PHE A 344 -8.38 -6.62 2.80
C PHE A 344 -8.85 -6.10 4.16
N ASP A 345 -9.60 -6.89 4.93
CA ASP A 345 -10.02 -6.52 6.28
C ASP A 345 -8.82 -6.24 7.21
N VAL A 346 -7.69 -6.93 7.02
CA VAL A 346 -6.44 -6.67 7.78
C VAL A 346 -5.84 -5.29 7.52
N ILE A 347 -6.25 -4.60 6.46
CA ILE A 347 -5.86 -3.23 6.12
C ILE A 347 -7.04 -2.25 6.11
N ASP A 348 -8.14 -2.58 6.79
CA ASP A 348 -9.25 -1.66 6.99
C ASP A 348 -9.31 -1.23 8.47
N PRO A 349 -9.07 0.06 8.77
CA PRO A 349 -9.18 0.60 10.12
C PRO A 349 -10.52 0.36 10.81
N ALA A 350 -11.62 0.15 10.09
CA ALA A 350 -12.92 -0.09 10.69
C ALA A 350 -13.07 -1.52 11.26
N THR A 351 -12.18 -2.46 10.90
CA THR A 351 -12.39 -3.87 11.20
C THR A 351 -11.83 -4.27 12.58
N PRO A 352 -12.46 -5.25 13.26
CA PRO A 352 -11.95 -5.76 14.53
C PRO A 352 -10.53 -6.34 14.43
N ILE A 353 -10.18 -6.97 13.29
CA ILE A 353 -8.87 -7.58 13.09
C ILE A 353 -7.76 -6.54 13.05
N TRP A 354 -7.94 -5.43 12.32
CA TRP A 354 -6.98 -4.33 12.36
C TRP A 354 -6.90 -3.68 13.76
N GLN A 355 -8.04 -3.45 14.40
CA GLN A 355 -8.06 -2.86 15.75
C GLN A 355 -7.30 -3.72 16.77
N ALA A 356 -7.38 -5.04 16.66
CA ALA A 356 -6.59 -5.97 17.47
C ALA A 356 -5.09 -5.89 17.13
N THR A 357 -4.75 -5.86 15.85
CA THR A 357 -3.37 -5.68 15.36
C THR A 357 -2.73 -4.41 15.92
N ALA A 358 -3.40 -3.26 15.82
CA ALA A 358 -2.88 -1.99 16.30
C ALA A 358 -2.63 -2.00 17.83
N ARG A 359 -3.50 -2.66 18.60
CA ARG A 359 -3.30 -2.85 20.05
C ARG A 359 -2.07 -3.72 20.34
N GLU A 360 -1.91 -4.81 19.62
CA GLU A 360 -0.78 -5.73 19.80
C GLU A 360 0.55 -5.06 19.40
N MET A 361 0.55 -4.30 18.30
CA MET A 361 1.70 -3.47 17.91
C MET A 361 2.10 -2.50 19.02
N ALA A 362 1.14 -1.79 19.59
CA ALA A 362 1.40 -0.85 20.68
C ALA A 362 1.95 -1.56 21.93
N ALA A 363 1.44 -2.75 22.27
CA ALA A 363 1.92 -3.54 23.40
C ALA A 363 3.38 -3.99 23.21
N ILE A 364 3.73 -4.52 22.03
CA ILE A 364 5.08 -4.99 21.71
C ILE A 364 6.08 -3.83 21.71
N LEU A 365 5.73 -2.69 21.12
CA LEU A 365 6.60 -1.50 21.07
C LEU A 365 6.74 -0.85 22.45
N GLY A 366 5.66 -0.80 23.23
CA GLY A 366 5.65 -0.23 24.58
C GLY A 366 6.49 -1.03 25.58
N ALA A 367 6.50 -2.36 25.48
CA ALA A 367 7.32 -3.23 26.34
C ALA A 367 8.84 -3.07 26.13
N ARG A 368 9.26 -2.30 25.11
CA ARG A 368 10.65 -2.10 24.72
C ARG A 368 11.17 -0.68 24.99
N ARG A 369 10.32 0.22 25.49
CA ARG A 369 10.68 1.59 25.86
C ARG A 369 11.25 1.69 27.26
#